data_AF-A0A3N5F3M9-F1
#
_entry.id   AF-A0A3N5F3M9-F1
#
_cell.length_a   1.000
_cell.length_b   1.000
_cell.length_c   1.000
_cell.angle_alpha   90.00
_cell.angle_beta   90.00
_cell.angle_gamma   90.00
#
_symmetry.space_group_name_H-M   'P 1'
#
loop_
_entity.id
_entity.type
_entity.pdbx_description
1 polymer ?
#
loop_
_entity_poly.entity_id
_entity_poly.type
_entity_poly.pdbx_seq_one_letter_code
_entity_poly.pdbx_strand_id
1 'polypeptide(L)'
;GSQIGNPFVRSTLGGRIVPLKRAKDWYHLYNSEDAAFASPIDLDAANFVQVSTEFDEPGMLDHSAVEYLSHPNTLTDVWREIAAAKPLPGVRAVTAPAKPRVARRALLVGINDYPNPASRLEGCVNDVFRVSATLQESGFNPEDIRTVLNERATAATILDRLHWLLDGVKDGDERVFYYSGHGAQIPAYGEGETVDHQDECLVAYDFDWDRDTAVTDDQFYDLYSQLPYGARFIAVLDCCHSGGMTRAGGSKIRGIEPPDDIRHRMLEWDKDVQMWRERALKPLLPELREKEERKAYVGATGSKRRLGRALPLRPENDRKYDRERKEAGHLWPYLPLLLEACQENQFAHEYRDGVTSYGAFTFALTERLRQSRLLKKPTTFEALVQSVADSLKRLGYDQDPSLVGPGKLKSAPIPWMR
;
A
#
# COMPACT_ATOMS: atom_id res chain seq x y z
N GLY A 1 -22.05 13.40 11.85
CA GLY A 1 -20.95 12.76 11.12
C GLY A 1 -21.28 12.54 9.66
N SER A 2 -20.31 12.02 8.93
CA SER A 2 -20.40 11.61 7.54
C SER A 2 -19.54 10.36 7.35
N GLN A 3 -20.07 9.38 6.62
CA GLN A 3 -19.33 8.15 6.29
C GLN A 3 -18.28 8.37 5.18
N ILE A 4 -18.15 9.58 4.62
CA ILE A 4 -17.19 9.79 3.52
C ILE A 4 -15.73 9.59 3.93
N GLY A 5 -15.42 9.61 5.23
CA GLY A 5 -14.12 9.20 5.77
C GLY A 5 -13.89 7.69 5.75
N ASN A 6 -14.97 6.89 5.72
CA ASN A 6 -14.92 5.44 5.83
C ASN A 6 -14.31 4.81 4.56
N PRO A 7 -13.27 3.96 4.67
CA PRO A 7 -12.63 3.31 3.53
C PRO A 7 -13.59 2.56 2.60
N PHE A 8 -14.60 1.87 3.13
CA PHE A 8 -15.60 1.14 2.35
C PHE A 8 -16.45 2.05 1.46
N VAL A 9 -16.88 3.19 1.99
CA VAL A 9 -17.63 4.19 1.20
C VAL A 9 -16.75 4.79 0.13
N ARG A 10 -15.47 5.03 0.45
CA ARG A 10 -14.52 5.66 -0.45
C ARG A 10 -14.06 4.76 -1.57
N SER A 11 -13.86 3.46 -1.30
CA SER A 11 -13.53 2.47 -2.30
C SER A 11 -14.66 2.35 -3.34
N THR A 12 -15.92 2.44 -2.89
CA THR A 12 -17.10 2.45 -3.75
C THR A 12 -17.18 3.71 -4.62
N LEU A 13 -16.92 4.89 -4.04
CA LEU A 13 -17.03 6.17 -4.76
C LEU A 13 -15.78 6.52 -5.58
N GLY A 14 -14.72 5.70 -5.52
CA GLY A 14 -13.44 5.95 -6.19
C GLY A 14 -12.82 7.29 -5.79
N GLY A 15 -13.10 7.76 -4.59
CA GLY A 15 -13.05 9.18 -4.27
C GLY A 15 -11.94 9.57 -3.30
N ARG A 16 -11.17 10.58 -3.68
CA ARG A 16 -10.44 11.44 -2.73
C ARG A 16 -11.42 12.45 -2.13
N ILE A 17 -11.36 12.63 -0.82
CA ILE A 17 -12.10 13.72 -0.16
C ILE A 17 -11.44 15.04 -0.57
N VAL A 18 -12.22 15.94 -1.15
CA VAL A 18 -11.77 17.26 -1.57
C VAL A 18 -12.58 18.35 -0.89
N PRO A 19 -12.02 19.56 -0.71
CA PRO A 19 -12.75 20.65 -0.08
C PRO A 19 -13.98 21.06 -0.87
N LEU A 20 -15.07 21.33 -0.17
CA LEU A 20 -16.30 21.86 -0.76
C LEU A 20 -16.08 23.32 -1.20
N LYS A 21 -15.66 23.54 -2.45
CA LYS A 21 -15.29 24.86 -3.00
C LYS A 21 -16.39 25.93 -2.90
N ARG A 22 -17.66 25.52 -2.85
CA ARG A 22 -18.81 26.44 -2.76
C ARG A 22 -19.28 26.67 -1.32
N ALA A 23 -18.84 25.83 -0.38
CA ALA A 23 -19.17 26.00 1.02
C ALA A 23 -18.23 27.06 1.63
N LYS A 24 -18.82 28.04 2.32
CA LYS A 24 -18.04 29.02 3.07
C LYS A 24 -17.34 28.37 4.25
N ASP A 25 -18.07 27.51 4.96
CA ASP A 25 -17.65 26.79 6.15
C ASP A 25 -18.21 25.35 6.06
N TRP A 26 -17.41 24.35 6.44
CA TRP A 26 -17.76 22.93 6.46
C TRP A 26 -17.31 22.32 7.80
N TYR A 27 -18.28 21.91 8.60
CA TYR A 27 -18.06 21.26 9.89
C TYR A 27 -18.36 19.77 9.79
N HIS A 28 -17.44 18.93 10.28
CA HIS A 28 -17.65 17.49 10.41
C HIS A 28 -17.70 17.10 11.88
N LEU A 29 -18.88 16.69 12.35
CA LEU A 29 -19.07 16.23 13.73
C LEU A 29 -18.64 14.78 13.84
N TYR A 30 -17.62 14.51 14.64
CA TYR A 30 -16.96 13.20 14.75
C TYR A 30 -17.08 12.63 16.17
N ASN A 31 -17.57 11.40 16.27
CA ASN A 31 -17.55 10.61 17.51
C ASN A 31 -16.70 9.35 17.22
N SER A 32 -15.74 9.03 18.09
CA SER A 32 -14.94 7.79 17.95
C SER A 32 -15.75 6.53 18.21
N GLU A 33 -16.82 6.63 19.01
CA GLU A 33 -17.64 5.49 19.40
C GLU A 33 -18.76 5.19 18.38
N ASP A 34 -19.09 6.13 17.48
CA ASP A 34 -20.11 5.94 16.45
C ASP A 34 -19.58 5.05 15.30
N ALA A 35 -19.77 3.74 15.46
CA ALA A 35 -19.40 2.73 14.48
C ALA A 35 -20.25 2.77 13.19
N ALA A 36 -21.35 3.52 13.16
CA ALA A 36 -22.25 3.58 12.01
C ALA A 36 -21.90 4.72 11.04
N PHE A 37 -21.75 5.96 11.51
CA PHE A 37 -21.75 7.16 10.66
C PHE A 37 -20.55 8.08 10.81
N ALA A 38 -19.59 7.76 11.68
CA ALA A 38 -18.43 8.60 11.91
C ALA A 38 -17.13 7.89 11.52
N SER A 39 -16.45 8.45 10.53
CA SER A 39 -15.03 8.19 10.33
C SER A 39 -14.30 9.53 10.31
N PRO A 40 -13.08 9.61 10.84
CA PRO A 40 -12.33 10.86 10.83
C PRO A 40 -12.05 11.28 9.39
N ILE A 41 -12.06 12.59 9.15
CA ILE A 41 -11.70 13.18 7.87
C ILE A 41 -10.47 14.04 8.09
N ASP A 42 -9.33 13.61 7.55
CA ASP A 42 -8.15 14.45 7.45
C ASP A 42 -8.21 15.26 6.15
N LEU A 43 -8.44 16.57 6.29
CA LEU A 43 -8.55 17.48 5.16
C LEU A 43 -7.95 18.84 5.50
N ASP A 44 -6.82 19.16 4.87
CA ASP A 44 -6.20 20.49 4.93
C ASP A 44 -6.96 21.48 4.04
N ALA A 45 -8.04 22.07 4.57
CA ALA A 45 -8.82 23.09 3.91
C ALA A 45 -9.21 24.23 4.84
N ALA A 46 -9.03 25.48 4.37
CA ALA A 46 -9.32 26.66 5.16
C ALA A 46 -10.79 26.80 5.59
N ASN A 47 -11.70 26.11 4.90
CA ASN A 47 -13.13 26.09 5.18
C ASN A 47 -13.59 24.79 5.84
N PHE A 48 -12.68 23.93 6.32
CA PHE A 48 -13.02 22.66 6.96
C PHE A 48 -12.62 22.64 8.43
N VAL A 49 -13.51 22.14 9.28
CA VAL A 49 -13.26 21.90 10.72
C VAL A 49 -13.85 20.56 11.12
N GLN A 50 -13.04 19.67 11.70
CA GLN A 50 -13.54 18.50 12.41
C GLN A 50 -13.79 18.85 13.88
N VAL A 51 -15.01 18.61 14.35
CA VAL A 51 -15.44 18.90 15.72
C VAL A 51 -15.66 17.58 16.44
N SER A 52 -14.88 17.32 17.49
CA SER A 52 -15.06 16.13 18.32
C SER A 52 -16.33 16.26 19.17
N THR A 53 -17.16 15.24 19.10
CA THR A 53 -18.46 15.14 19.78
C THR A 53 -18.60 13.74 20.35
N GLU A 54 -17.78 13.42 21.35
CA GLU A 54 -17.74 12.11 21.99
C GLU A 54 -18.96 11.93 22.90
N PHE A 55 -19.70 10.84 22.69
CA PHE A 55 -20.78 10.39 23.56
C PHE A 55 -20.94 8.87 23.41
N ASP A 56 -21.51 8.25 24.43
CA ASP A 56 -21.76 6.81 24.54
C ASP A 56 -23.25 6.62 24.82
N GLU A 57 -23.99 6.12 23.82
CA GLU A 57 -25.42 5.83 23.94
C GLU A 57 -25.63 4.31 24.08
N PRO A 58 -26.55 3.82 24.93
CA PRO A 58 -26.82 2.39 25.04
C PRO A 58 -27.30 1.79 23.71
N GLY A 59 -26.44 1.03 23.03
CA GLY A 59 -26.76 0.47 21.71
C GLY A 59 -25.60 -0.33 21.09
N MET A 60 -25.73 -0.67 19.81
CA MET A 60 -24.69 -1.39 19.05
C MET A 60 -23.94 -0.48 18.05
N LEU A 61 -24.36 0.79 17.92
CA LEU A 61 -23.92 1.69 16.84
C LEU A 61 -23.60 3.11 17.32
N ASP A 62 -23.97 3.45 18.55
CA ASP A 62 -23.69 4.72 19.26
C ASP A 62 -23.90 5.99 18.42
N HIS A 63 -24.98 6.00 17.64
CA HIS A 63 -25.33 7.09 16.74
C HIS A 63 -26.57 7.86 17.21
N SER A 64 -26.40 9.14 17.53
CA SER A 64 -27.51 10.01 17.95
C SER A 64 -27.41 11.42 17.38
N ALA A 65 -28.36 11.76 16.50
CA ALA A 65 -28.43 13.08 15.90
C ALA A 65 -28.66 14.18 16.96
N VAL A 66 -29.39 13.88 18.03
CA VAL A 66 -29.64 14.83 19.11
C VAL A 66 -28.33 15.13 19.81
N GLU A 67 -27.62 14.10 20.29
CA GLU A 67 -26.34 14.25 20.99
C GLU A 67 -25.32 15.02 20.15
N TYR A 68 -25.16 14.68 18.86
CA TYR A 68 -24.30 15.42 17.95
C TYR A 68 -24.61 16.93 17.88
N LEU A 69 -25.89 17.29 17.73
CA LEU A 69 -26.29 18.69 17.51
C LEU A 69 -26.36 19.51 18.81
N SER A 70 -26.58 18.85 19.96
CA SER A 70 -26.58 19.47 21.28
C SER A 70 -25.24 19.41 22.01
N HIS A 71 -24.24 18.70 21.47
CA HIS A 71 -22.93 18.57 22.10
C HIS A 71 -22.31 19.97 22.38
N PRO A 72 -21.67 20.18 23.56
CA PRO A 72 -21.06 21.46 23.91
C PRO A 72 -20.09 22.02 22.85
N ASN A 73 -19.29 21.15 22.23
CA ASN A 73 -18.38 21.56 21.14
C ASN A 73 -19.15 21.99 19.89
N THR A 74 -20.24 21.31 19.52
CA THR A 74 -21.08 21.73 18.38
C THR A 74 -21.74 23.09 18.63
N LEU A 75 -22.25 23.31 19.85
CA LEU A 75 -22.81 24.61 20.25
C LEU A 75 -21.77 25.74 20.15
N THR A 76 -20.53 25.47 20.56
CA THR A 76 -19.47 26.48 20.65
C THR A 76 -18.77 26.73 19.32
N ASP A 77 -18.45 25.68 18.57
CA ASP A 77 -17.58 25.75 17.39
C ASP A 77 -18.36 25.82 16.08
N VAL A 78 -19.63 25.39 16.08
CA VAL A 78 -20.49 25.39 14.88
C VAL A 78 -21.59 26.44 15.01
N TRP A 79 -22.51 26.27 15.97
CA TRP A 79 -23.71 27.11 16.03
C TRP A 79 -23.39 28.56 16.37
N ARG A 80 -22.44 28.80 17.27
CA ARG A 80 -22.00 30.15 17.61
C ARG A 80 -21.34 30.85 16.43
N GLU A 81 -20.49 30.16 15.68
CA GLU A 81 -19.81 30.71 14.49
C GLU A 81 -20.81 31.02 13.37
N ILE A 82 -21.79 30.13 13.14
CA ILE A 82 -22.86 30.36 12.16
C ILE A 82 -23.76 31.54 12.58
N ALA A 83 -24.10 31.64 13.87
CA ALA A 83 -24.94 32.70 14.41
C ALA A 83 -24.22 34.06 14.51
N ALA A 84 -22.90 34.05 14.72
CA ALA A 84 -22.04 35.24 14.70
C ALA A 84 -21.87 35.72 13.25
N ALA A 85 -22.87 36.44 12.74
CA ALA A 85 -22.92 36.95 11.37
C ALA A 85 -21.83 38.00 10.98
N LYS A 86 -20.72 38.10 11.73
CA LYS A 86 -19.52 38.87 11.35
C LYS A 86 -18.27 38.04 11.61
N PRO A 87 -17.37 37.90 10.61
CA PRO A 87 -16.07 37.32 10.88
C PRO A 87 -15.34 38.23 11.87
N LEU A 88 -14.85 37.67 12.97
CA LEU A 88 -13.75 38.29 13.69
C LEU A 88 -12.60 38.46 12.70
N PRO A 89 -11.89 39.60 12.65
CA PRO A 89 -10.67 39.71 11.88
C PRO A 89 -9.66 38.77 12.50
N GLY A 90 -9.60 37.55 11.98
CA GLY A 90 -8.53 36.62 12.29
C GLY A 90 -7.23 37.30 11.93
N VAL A 91 -6.33 37.41 12.90
CA VAL A 91 -4.94 37.76 12.67
C VAL A 91 -4.38 36.70 11.72
N ARG A 92 -4.46 36.97 10.42
CA ARG A 92 -3.79 36.18 9.41
C ARG A 92 -2.31 36.48 9.58
N ALA A 93 -1.59 35.53 10.18
CA ALA A 93 -0.17 35.44 9.95
C ALA A 93 0.04 35.25 8.45
N VAL A 94 0.37 36.33 7.75
CA VAL A 94 0.89 36.27 6.38
C VAL A 94 2.32 35.76 6.50
N THR A 95 2.47 34.45 6.67
CA THR A 95 3.73 33.81 6.32
C THR A 95 3.80 33.87 4.79
N ALA A 96 4.80 34.57 4.27
CA ALA A 96 5.14 34.48 2.86
C ALA A 96 5.22 32.98 2.49
N PRO A 97 4.72 32.54 1.32
CA PRO A 97 4.83 31.15 0.95
C PRO A 97 6.32 30.85 0.84
N ALA A 98 6.87 30.19 1.84
CA ALA A 98 8.12 29.47 1.68
C ALA A 98 7.89 28.58 0.45
N LYS A 99 8.84 28.58 -0.51
CA LYS A 99 8.78 27.63 -1.62
C LYS A 99 8.43 26.26 -1.02
N PRO A 100 7.37 25.59 -1.46
CA PRO A 100 6.98 24.32 -0.87
C PRO A 100 8.19 23.40 -0.95
N ARG A 101 8.78 23.11 0.22
CA ARG A 101 9.88 22.16 0.31
C ARG A 101 9.23 20.82 0.07
N VAL A 102 9.65 20.11 -0.97
CA VAL A 102 9.21 18.73 -1.23
C VAL A 102 9.42 17.94 0.05
N ALA A 103 8.33 17.53 0.71
CA ALA A 103 8.44 16.69 1.89
C ALA A 103 8.72 15.27 1.41
N ARG A 104 9.84 14.73 1.88
CA ARG A 104 10.26 13.36 1.59
C ARG A 104 10.08 12.57 2.85
N ARG A 105 9.42 11.41 2.79
CA ARG A 105 9.41 10.44 3.89
C ARG A 105 9.63 9.04 3.36
N ALA A 106 10.30 8.19 4.13
CA ALA A 106 10.47 6.79 3.81
C ALA A 106 10.17 5.89 5.00
N LEU A 107 9.52 4.76 4.73
CA LEU A 107 9.36 3.65 5.65
C LEU A 107 10.08 2.43 5.07
N LEU A 108 11.02 1.89 5.84
CA LEU A 108 11.83 0.73 5.45
C LEU A 108 11.58 -0.41 6.44
N VAL A 109 11.08 -1.53 5.96
CA VAL A 109 10.77 -2.72 6.76
C VAL A 109 11.65 -3.88 6.34
N GLY A 110 12.26 -4.55 7.30
CA GLY A 110 13.18 -5.67 7.05
C GLY A 110 13.07 -6.74 8.14
N ILE A 111 12.79 -7.98 7.76
CA ILE A 111 12.56 -9.07 8.72
C ILE A 111 13.45 -10.25 8.37
N ASN A 112 14.41 -10.55 9.24
CA ASN A 112 15.25 -11.74 9.19
C ASN A 112 14.76 -12.81 10.18
N ASP A 113 14.51 -12.37 11.41
CA ASP A 113 14.39 -13.25 12.57
C ASP A 113 12.97 -13.77 12.79
N TYR A 114 12.31 -14.30 11.74
CA TYR A 114 10.98 -14.89 11.87
C TYR A 114 10.91 -15.91 13.01
N PRO A 115 9.78 -15.98 13.77
CA PRO A 115 9.63 -16.89 14.90
C PRO A 115 9.92 -18.34 14.55
N ASN A 116 9.45 -18.80 13.38
CA ASN A 116 9.80 -20.11 12.83
C ASN A 116 11.26 -20.11 12.32
N PRO A 117 12.17 -20.91 12.90
CA PRO A 117 13.56 -20.97 12.47
C PRO A 117 13.74 -21.37 11.00
N ALA A 118 12.82 -22.17 10.44
CA ALA A 118 12.86 -22.58 9.03
C ALA A 118 12.57 -21.42 8.07
N SER A 119 11.90 -20.37 8.55
CA SER A 119 11.55 -19.16 7.80
C SER A 119 12.57 -18.03 8.02
N ARG A 120 13.71 -18.26 8.69
CA ARG A 120 14.67 -17.18 8.93
C ARG A 120 15.47 -16.81 7.69
N LEU A 121 15.50 -15.51 7.41
CA LEU A 121 16.30 -14.87 6.36
C LEU A 121 17.53 -14.20 6.97
N GLU A 122 18.47 -13.75 6.14
CA GLU A 122 19.73 -13.16 6.60
C GLU A 122 20.00 -11.77 6.01
N GLY A 123 19.41 -11.45 4.86
CA GLY A 123 19.70 -10.25 4.08
C GLY A 123 18.73 -9.08 4.26
N CYS A 124 17.55 -9.29 4.83
CA CYS A 124 16.49 -8.27 4.86
C CYS A 124 16.85 -7.06 5.71
N VAL A 125 17.51 -7.26 6.85
CA VAL A 125 17.99 -6.15 7.68
C VAL A 125 19.11 -5.37 6.98
N ASN A 126 20.04 -6.07 6.33
CA ASN A 126 21.13 -5.44 5.55
C ASN A 126 20.59 -4.64 4.37
N ASP A 127 19.55 -5.16 3.71
CA ASP A 127 18.84 -4.47 2.64
C ASP A 127 18.25 -3.15 3.10
N VAL A 128 17.58 -3.11 4.26
CA VAL A 128 17.02 -1.87 4.83
C VAL A 128 18.11 -0.82 5.01
N PHE A 129 19.26 -1.18 5.58
CA PHE A 129 20.37 -0.24 5.75
C PHE A 129 20.95 0.22 4.41
N ARG A 130 21.04 -0.67 3.41
CA ARG A 130 21.50 -0.35 2.07
C ARG A 130 20.56 0.64 1.36
N VAL A 131 19.25 0.42 1.46
CA VAL A 131 18.24 1.32 0.91
C VAL A 131 18.22 2.65 1.66
N SER A 132 18.31 2.65 2.98
CA SER A 132 18.41 3.87 3.79
C SER A 132 19.59 4.73 3.36
N ALA A 133 20.78 4.14 3.24
CA ALA A 133 21.96 4.85 2.73
C ALA A 133 21.72 5.40 1.31
N THR A 134 21.16 4.59 0.41
CA THR A 134 20.85 5.01 -0.97
C THR A 134 19.89 6.21 -1.00
N LEU A 135 18.85 6.22 -0.16
CA LEU A 135 17.89 7.32 -0.05
C LEU A 135 18.51 8.59 0.54
N GLN A 136 19.36 8.46 1.57
CA GLN A 136 20.08 9.60 2.14
C GLN A 136 21.06 10.23 1.14
N GLU A 137 21.80 9.41 0.41
CA GLU A 137 22.64 9.87 -0.70
C GLU A 137 21.82 10.50 -1.85
N SER A 138 20.50 10.30 -1.84
CA SER A 138 19.49 10.83 -2.77
C SER A 138 18.75 12.07 -2.20
N GLY A 139 19.16 12.54 -1.01
CA GLY A 139 18.65 13.76 -0.37
C GLY A 139 17.39 13.55 0.46
N PHE A 140 17.14 12.35 0.98
CA PHE A 140 16.24 12.16 2.12
C PHE A 140 16.99 12.51 3.41
N ASN A 141 16.36 13.28 4.31
CA ASN A 141 16.98 13.51 5.61
C ASN A 141 16.83 12.26 6.48
N PRO A 142 17.82 11.94 7.32
CA PRO A 142 17.74 10.78 8.21
C PRO A 142 16.49 10.79 9.12
N GLU A 143 16.08 11.96 9.61
CA GLU A 143 14.89 12.13 10.45
C GLU A 143 13.57 11.82 9.74
N ASP A 144 13.59 11.83 8.41
CA ASP A 144 12.43 11.55 7.55
C ASP A 144 12.37 10.07 7.11
N ILE A 145 13.30 9.23 7.59
CA ILE A 145 13.37 7.79 7.31
C ILE A 145 13.07 7.01 8.59
N ARG A 146 11.99 6.21 8.58
CA ARG A 146 11.69 5.27 9.67
C ARG A 146 12.00 3.85 9.26
N THR A 147 12.60 3.10 10.19
CA THR A 147 12.91 1.68 10.02
C THR A 147 12.12 0.83 11.01
N VAL A 148 11.67 -0.35 10.56
CA VAL A 148 11.01 -1.36 11.38
C VAL A 148 11.65 -2.71 11.08
N LEU A 149 12.21 -3.35 12.10
CA LEU A 149 13.04 -4.54 11.92
C LEU A 149 12.55 -5.69 12.79
N ASN A 150 12.64 -6.92 12.27
CA ASN A 150 12.48 -8.18 13.02
C ASN A 150 11.23 -8.18 13.92
N GLU A 151 11.36 -8.47 15.21
CA GLU A 151 10.27 -8.63 16.18
C GLU A 151 9.39 -7.40 16.33
N ARG A 152 9.87 -6.22 15.92
CA ARG A 152 9.07 -5.00 15.89
C ARG A 152 8.20 -4.87 14.65
N ALA A 153 8.47 -5.64 13.60
CA ALA A 153 7.73 -5.59 12.35
C ALA A 153 6.44 -6.43 12.43
N THR A 154 5.64 -6.18 13.46
CA THR A 154 4.30 -6.75 13.58
C THR A 154 3.36 -6.11 12.57
N ALA A 155 2.26 -6.79 12.19
CA ALA A 155 1.30 -6.26 11.22
C ALA A 155 0.77 -4.89 11.66
N ALA A 156 0.35 -4.79 12.93
CA ALA A 156 -0.10 -3.54 13.54
C ALA A 156 0.96 -2.42 13.48
N THR A 157 2.23 -2.74 13.75
CA THR A 157 3.32 -1.74 13.68
C THR A 157 3.59 -1.31 12.25
N ILE A 158 3.59 -2.23 11.29
CA ILE A 158 3.80 -1.88 9.87
C ILE A 158 2.67 -0.95 9.39
N LEU A 159 1.41 -1.29 9.70
CA LEU A 159 0.25 -0.49 9.34
C LEU A 159 0.28 0.91 9.98
N ASP A 160 0.57 1.02 11.28
CA ASP A 160 0.76 2.31 11.96
C ASP A 160 1.84 3.17 11.27
N ARG A 161 2.95 2.54 10.85
CA ARG A 161 4.03 3.26 10.18
C ARG A 161 3.68 3.64 8.75
N LEU A 162 2.85 2.85 8.06
CA LEU A 162 2.30 3.22 6.76
C LEU A 162 1.32 4.39 6.90
N HIS A 163 0.50 4.43 7.95
CA HIS A 163 -0.31 5.60 8.28
C HIS A 163 0.58 6.84 8.42
N TRP A 164 1.62 6.81 9.25
CA TRP A 164 2.55 7.94 9.36
C TRP A 164 3.21 8.34 8.03
N LEU A 165 3.55 7.37 7.19
CA LEU A 165 4.18 7.62 5.90
C LEU A 165 3.23 8.42 4.99
N LEU A 166 1.95 8.04 4.98
CA LEU A 166 0.94 8.53 4.04
C LEU A 166 0.05 9.64 4.62
N ASP A 167 0.27 9.99 5.88
CA ASP A 167 -0.37 11.10 6.59
C ASP A 167 0.03 12.48 6.03
N GLY A 168 -0.96 13.37 5.89
CA GLY A 168 -0.77 14.77 5.50
C GLY A 168 -0.07 15.02 4.16
N VAL A 169 -0.11 14.06 3.21
CA VAL A 169 0.61 14.15 1.93
C VAL A 169 0.04 15.26 1.05
N LYS A 170 0.92 16.10 0.50
CA LYS A 170 0.58 17.21 -0.40
C LYS A 170 1.05 16.95 -1.83
N ASP A 171 0.54 17.73 -2.79
CA ASP A 171 1.04 17.66 -4.16
C ASP A 171 2.54 18.00 -4.19
N GLY A 172 3.31 17.19 -4.92
CA GLY A 172 4.76 17.31 -5.05
C GLY A 172 5.57 16.56 -3.98
N ASP A 173 4.93 16.06 -2.93
CA ASP A 173 5.58 15.24 -1.90
C ASP A 173 6.06 13.90 -2.47
N GLU A 174 7.13 13.36 -1.87
CA GLU A 174 7.71 12.08 -2.26
C GLU A 174 7.65 11.10 -1.06
N ARG A 175 7.16 9.89 -1.31
CA ARG A 175 6.99 8.83 -0.32
C ARG A 175 7.62 7.55 -0.84
N VAL A 176 8.35 6.86 0.05
CA VAL A 176 8.95 5.56 -0.26
C VAL A 176 8.52 4.56 0.79
N PHE A 177 7.90 3.48 0.35
CA PHE A 177 7.74 2.28 1.16
C PHE A 177 8.68 1.21 0.61
N TYR A 178 9.51 0.65 1.47
CA TYR A 178 10.39 -0.46 1.14
C TYR A 178 10.13 -1.61 2.09
N TYR A 179 9.94 -2.80 1.54
CA TYR A 179 9.75 -4.03 2.31
C TYR A 179 10.72 -5.10 1.82
N SER A 180 11.38 -5.76 2.78
CA SER A 180 12.26 -6.91 2.55
C SER A 180 11.92 -8.01 3.55
N GLY A 181 11.44 -9.14 3.05
CA GLY A 181 10.93 -10.22 3.89
C GLY A 181 10.16 -11.25 3.09
N HIS A 182 9.34 -12.05 3.76
CA HIS A 182 8.50 -13.04 3.12
C HIS A 182 7.22 -12.41 2.56
N GLY A 183 6.74 -12.96 1.44
CA GLY A 183 5.36 -12.81 0.98
C GLY A 183 4.60 -14.12 1.13
N ALA A 184 3.28 -14.03 1.20
CA ALA A 184 2.39 -15.19 1.23
C ALA A 184 1.12 -14.95 0.41
N GLN A 185 0.38 -16.04 0.18
CA GLN A 185 -0.97 -16.04 -0.38
C GLN A 185 -1.93 -16.66 0.65
N ILE A 186 -2.95 -15.90 1.06
CA ILE A 186 -3.95 -16.36 2.03
C ILE A 186 -5.27 -16.63 1.28
N PRO A 187 -5.94 -17.77 1.50
CA PRO A 187 -7.29 -17.99 0.99
C PRO A 187 -8.25 -16.93 1.53
N ALA A 188 -8.99 -16.29 0.63
CA ALA A 188 -9.98 -15.27 0.96
C ALA A 188 -11.39 -15.75 0.63
N TYR A 189 -12.37 -15.23 1.34
CA TYR A 189 -13.76 -15.69 1.32
C TYR A 189 -14.68 -14.59 0.79
N GLY A 190 -15.53 -14.95 -0.17
CA GLY A 190 -16.55 -14.08 -0.73
C GLY A 190 -17.90 -14.18 0.01
N GLU A 191 -18.92 -13.56 -0.59
CA GLU A 191 -20.30 -13.66 -0.12
C GLU A 191 -20.75 -15.13 -0.14
N GLY A 192 -20.95 -15.72 1.05
CA GLY A 192 -21.30 -17.13 1.23
C GLY A 192 -20.25 -17.99 1.93
N GLU A 193 -19.19 -17.39 2.48
CA GLU A 193 -18.15 -18.07 3.27
C GLU A 193 -17.40 -19.18 2.50
N THR A 194 -17.41 -19.11 1.17
CA THR A 194 -16.64 -19.99 0.30
C THR A 194 -15.38 -19.29 -0.17
N VAL A 195 -14.25 -19.99 -0.13
CA VAL A 195 -13.02 -19.52 -0.77
C VAL A 195 -13.26 -19.33 -2.26
N ASP A 196 -13.12 -18.10 -2.73
CA ASP A 196 -13.35 -17.67 -4.11
C ASP A 196 -12.09 -17.04 -4.75
N HIS A 197 -11.14 -16.56 -3.93
CA HIS A 197 -9.85 -16.03 -4.38
C HIS A 197 -8.73 -16.22 -3.35
N GLN A 198 -7.51 -15.81 -3.71
CA GLN A 198 -6.35 -15.71 -2.81
C GLN A 198 -5.84 -14.28 -2.75
N ASP A 199 -5.49 -13.81 -1.55
CA ASP A 199 -4.90 -12.50 -1.33
C ASP A 199 -3.39 -12.62 -1.16
N GLU A 200 -2.62 -11.87 -1.97
CA GLU A 200 -1.21 -11.64 -1.72
C GLU A 200 -1.03 -10.69 -0.53
N CYS A 201 -0.13 -11.03 0.38
CA CYS A 201 0.17 -10.21 1.55
C CYS A 201 1.67 -10.17 1.86
N LEU A 202 2.08 -9.15 2.61
CA LEU A 202 3.39 -9.11 3.27
C LEU A 202 3.29 -9.85 4.60
N VAL A 203 4.28 -10.70 4.85
CA VAL A 203 4.37 -11.51 6.07
C VAL A 203 5.01 -10.67 7.18
N ALA A 204 4.21 -10.24 8.14
CA ALA A 204 4.72 -9.61 9.34
C ALA A 204 5.44 -10.62 10.25
N TYR A 205 6.13 -10.12 11.27
CA TYR A 205 6.83 -10.97 12.25
C TYR A 205 5.87 -11.89 13.01
N ASP A 206 4.67 -11.39 13.33
CA ASP A 206 3.62 -12.06 14.08
C ASP A 206 2.62 -12.81 13.18
N PHE A 207 2.92 -12.98 11.90
CA PHE A 207 2.06 -13.65 10.94
C PHE A 207 1.75 -15.10 11.32
N ASP A 208 0.47 -15.45 11.33
CA ASP A 208 -0.05 -16.76 11.71
C ASP A 208 -1.08 -17.33 10.71
N TRP A 209 -1.03 -16.88 9.45
CA TRP A 209 -2.00 -17.22 8.39
C TRP A 209 -3.40 -16.64 8.57
N ASP A 210 -3.55 -15.72 9.52
CA ASP A 210 -4.71 -14.84 9.62
C ASP A 210 -4.50 -13.53 8.83
N ARG A 211 -5.60 -12.86 8.46
CA ARG A 211 -5.57 -11.55 7.79
C ARG A 211 -5.14 -10.44 8.75
N ASP A 212 -5.47 -10.56 10.04
CA ASP A 212 -5.17 -9.53 11.05
C ASP A 212 -3.67 -9.45 11.39
N THR A 213 -2.94 -10.55 11.18
CA THR A 213 -1.49 -10.64 11.37
C THR A 213 -0.72 -10.50 10.05
N ALA A 214 -1.40 -10.12 8.98
CA ALA A 214 -0.82 -9.86 7.67
C ALA A 214 -0.95 -8.37 7.28
N VAL A 215 -0.15 -7.93 6.30
CA VAL A 215 -0.41 -6.68 5.59
C VAL A 215 -0.94 -7.02 4.20
N THR A 216 -2.26 -6.94 4.05
CA THR A 216 -3.01 -7.34 2.85
C THR A 216 -3.11 -6.23 1.80
N ASP A 217 -3.50 -6.57 0.57
CA ASP A 217 -3.78 -5.59 -0.49
C ASP A 217 -4.85 -4.58 -0.09
N ASP A 218 -5.96 -5.04 0.50
CA ASP A 218 -7.06 -4.17 0.91
C ASP A 218 -6.59 -3.10 1.92
N GLN A 219 -5.86 -3.52 2.97
CA GLN A 219 -5.31 -2.60 3.97
C GLN A 219 -4.31 -1.62 3.36
N PHE A 220 -3.44 -2.07 2.45
CA PHE A 220 -2.48 -1.20 1.80
C PHE A 220 -3.18 -0.20 0.86
N TYR A 221 -4.18 -0.68 0.12
CA TYR A 221 -5.04 0.09 -0.77
C TYR A 221 -5.78 1.23 -0.07
N ASP A 222 -6.38 0.96 1.09
CA ASP A 222 -7.12 1.95 1.86
C ASP A 222 -6.27 3.17 2.25
N LEU A 223 -4.96 2.95 2.45
CA LEU A 223 -4.01 4.00 2.82
C LEU A 223 -3.61 4.87 1.63
N TYR A 224 -3.29 4.28 0.47
CA TYR A 224 -2.75 5.05 -0.65
C TYR A 224 -3.82 5.62 -1.59
N SER A 225 -5.04 5.05 -1.62
CA SER A 225 -6.11 5.42 -2.57
C SER A 225 -6.47 6.91 -2.53
N GLN A 226 -6.18 7.54 -1.40
CA GLN A 226 -6.57 8.90 -1.02
C GLN A 226 -5.55 9.97 -1.42
N LEU A 227 -4.36 9.54 -1.82
CA LEU A 227 -3.22 10.43 -1.98
C LEU A 227 -3.46 11.47 -3.09
N PRO A 228 -2.81 12.65 -3.00
CA PRO A 228 -2.83 13.61 -4.08
C PRO A 228 -2.17 13.05 -5.34
N TYR A 229 -2.77 13.25 -6.53
CA TYR A 229 -2.14 12.84 -7.80
C TYR A 229 -0.83 13.55 -8.11
N GLY A 230 -0.60 14.73 -7.52
CA GLY A 230 0.70 15.40 -7.60
C GLY A 230 1.76 14.78 -6.70
N ALA A 231 1.38 13.94 -5.73
CA ALA A 231 2.31 13.22 -4.88
C ALA A 231 2.95 12.04 -5.63
N ARG A 232 4.14 11.65 -5.20
CA ARG A 232 4.90 10.53 -5.76
C ARG A 232 5.11 9.48 -4.68
N PHE A 233 4.34 8.42 -4.73
CA PHE A 233 4.48 7.29 -3.83
C PHE A 233 5.03 6.07 -4.57
N ILE A 234 6.16 5.57 -4.07
CA ILE A 234 6.86 4.41 -4.61
C ILE A 234 6.89 3.31 -3.57
N ALA A 235 6.41 2.13 -3.92
CA ALA A 235 6.51 0.92 -3.11
C ALA A 235 7.52 -0.04 -3.75
N VAL A 236 8.50 -0.49 -3.00
CA VAL A 236 9.54 -1.43 -3.43
C VAL A 236 9.45 -2.67 -2.56
N LEU A 237 9.13 -3.81 -3.18
CA LEU A 237 8.81 -5.05 -2.50
C LEU A 237 9.84 -6.13 -2.89
N ASP A 238 10.75 -6.46 -1.97
CA ASP A 238 11.72 -7.54 -2.11
C ASP A 238 11.25 -8.79 -1.36
N CYS A 239 10.19 -9.39 -1.92
CA CYS A 239 9.54 -10.61 -1.45
C CYS A 239 8.98 -11.40 -2.63
N CYS A 240 8.62 -12.67 -2.42
CA CYS A 240 7.80 -13.43 -3.36
C CYS A 240 6.55 -13.96 -2.66
N HIS A 241 5.40 -13.87 -3.33
CA HIS A 241 4.11 -14.36 -2.83
C HIS A 241 3.84 -15.82 -3.22
N SER A 242 4.73 -16.41 -4.01
CA SER A 242 4.68 -17.81 -4.39
C SER A 242 5.42 -18.66 -3.37
N GLY A 243 4.74 -19.64 -2.80
CA GLY A 243 5.34 -20.64 -1.92
C GLY A 243 6.32 -21.52 -2.71
N GLY A 244 7.36 -22.02 -2.03
CA GLY A 244 8.30 -22.96 -2.63
C GLY A 244 9.30 -23.53 -1.61
N MET A 245 9.76 -24.74 -1.85
CA MET A 245 10.83 -25.35 -1.05
C MET A 245 12.21 -24.98 -1.60
N THR A 246 13.06 -24.44 -0.74
CA THR A 246 14.50 -24.34 -1.02
C THR A 246 15.13 -25.72 -0.95
N ARG A 247 15.86 -26.11 -1.99
CA ARG A 247 16.68 -27.34 -1.94
C ARG A 247 17.83 -27.13 -0.95
N ALA A 248 18.24 -28.18 -0.24
CA ALA A 248 19.40 -28.13 0.65
C ALA A 248 20.64 -27.60 -0.11
N GLY A 249 21.20 -26.48 0.35
CA GLY A 249 22.34 -25.79 -0.27
C GLY A 249 22.00 -24.79 -1.38
N GLY A 250 20.72 -24.60 -1.72
CA GLY A 250 20.27 -23.54 -2.63
C GLY A 250 20.08 -22.19 -1.94
N SER A 251 19.99 -21.10 -2.73
CA SER A 251 19.69 -19.76 -2.21
C SER A 251 18.32 -19.73 -1.54
N LYS A 252 18.24 -19.17 -0.33
CA LYS A 252 16.99 -18.97 0.39
C LYS A 252 16.01 -18.13 -0.45
N ILE A 253 14.74 -18.56 -0.47
CA ILE A 253 13.66 -17.82 -1.13
C ILE A 253 12.92 -16.95 -0.12
N ARG A 254 12.33 -15.86 -0.60
CA ARG A 254 11.60 -14.88 0.21
C ARG A 254 10.08 -15.07 0.13
N GLY A 255 9.63 -16.31 0.30
CA GLY A 255 8.22 -16.71 0.38
C GLY A 255 8.03 -17.83 1.39
N ILE A 256 6.81 -18.00 1.90
CA ILE A 256 6.47 -19.08 2.84
C ILE A 256 5.33 -19.95 2.31
N GLU A 257 5.36 -21.24 2.67
CA GLU A 257 4.30 -22.18 2.31
C GLU A 257 3.24 -22.27 3.41
N PRO A 258 1.95 -22.36 3.04
CA PRO A 258 0.87 -22.54 4.00
C PRO A 258 0.99 -23.88 4.73
N PRO A 259 0.66 -23.94 6.03
CA PRO A 259 0.49 -25.20 6.73
C PRO A 259 -0.69 -25.98 6.13
N ASP A 260 -0.76 -27.28 6.45
CA ASP A 260 -1.64 -28.22 5.77
C ASP A 260 -3.14 -27.86 5.92
N ASP A 261 -3.54 -27.30 7.05
CA ASP A 261 -4.90 -26.86 7.33
C ASP A 261 -5.30 -25.63 6.49
N ILE A 262 -4.36 -24.71 6.24
CA ILE A 262 -4.56 -23.57 5.33
C ILE A 262 -4.56 -24.06 3.88
N ARG A 263 -3.63 -24.94 3.51
CA ARG A 263 -3.55 -25.52 2.15
C ARG A 263 -4.83 -26.28 1.80
N HIS A 264 -5.39 -27.02 2.75
CA HIS A 264 -6.65 -27.75 2.59
C HIS A 264 -7.81 -26.86 2.15
N ARG A 265 -7.85 -25.57 2.56
CA ARG A 265 -8.89 -24.62 2.15
C ARG A 265 -8.90 -24.37 0.62
N MET A 266 -7.75 -24.57 -0.03
CA MET A 266 -7.57 -24.44 -1.48
C MET A 266 -7.77 -25.75 -2.24
N LEU A 267 -8.14 -26.83 -1.55
CA LEU A 267 -8.41 -28.13 -2.14
C LEU A 267 -9.91 -28.42 -2.15
N GLU A 268 -10.31 -29.32 -3.05
CA GLU A 268 -11.62 -29.96 -3.07
C GLU A 268 -11.47 -31.47 -3.24
N TRP A 269 -12.37 -32.23 -2.62
CA TRP A 269 -12.39 -33.68 -2.75
C TRP A 269 -13.10 -34.07 -4.05
N ASP A 270 -12.35 -34.65 -4.99
CA ASP A 270 -12.91 -35.24 -6.19
C ASP A 270 -13.34 -36.69 -5.89
N LYS A 271 -14.65 -36.87 -5.75
CA LYS A 271 -15.25 -38.16 -5.42
C LYS A 271 -15.11 -39.21 -6.54
N ASP A 272 -15.00 -38.77 -7.80
CA ASP A 272 -15.01 -39.66 -8.96
C ASP A 272 -13.64 -40.34 -9.11
N VAL A 273 -12.57 -39.63 -8.75
CA VAL A 273 -11.19 -40.16 -8.76
C VAL A 273 -10.61 -40.40 -7.36
N GLN A 274 -11.41 -40.18 -6.30
CA GLN A 274 -11.06 -40.37 -4.88
C GLN A 274 -9.73 -39.71 -4.48
N MET A 275 -9.54 -38.45 -4.85
CA MET A 275 -8.34 -37.68 -4.49
C MET A 275 -8.66 -36.22 -4.22
N TRP A 276 -7.80 -35.57 -3.45
CA TRP A 276 -7.81 -34.12 -3.34
C TRP A 276 -7.28 -33.48 -4.62
N ARG A 277 -7.95 -32.44 -5.10
CA ARG A 277 -7.53 -31.62 -6.24
C ARG A 277 -7.54 -30.15 -5.86
N GLU A 278 -6.79 -29.33 -6.59
CA GLU A 278 -6.88 -27.89 -6.45
C GLU A 278 -8.29 -27.41 -6.78
N ARG A 279 -8.83 -26.55 -5.92
CA ARG A 279 -10.17 -25.98 -6.10
C ARG A 279 -10.21 -25.12 -7.37
N ALA A 280 -11.21 -25.33 -8.20
CA ALA A 280 -11.47 -24.47 -9.35
C ALA A 280 -12.08 -23.13 -8.89
N LEU A 281 -11.25 -22.08 -8.83
CA LEU A 281 -11.69 -20.73 -8.49
C LEU A 281 -12.20 -19.97 -9.72
N LYS A 282 -13.21 -19.12 -9.50
CA LYS A 282 -13.73 -18.24 -10.57
C LYS A 282 -12.70 -17.14 -10.87
N PRO A 283 -12.45 -16.85 -12.16
CA PRO A 283 -11.77 -15.64 -12.60
C PRO A 283 -12.30 -14.35 -11.93
N LEU A 284 -11.41 -13.63 -11.26
CA LEU A 284 -11.57 -12.22 -10.95
C LEU A 284 -11.46 -11.40 -12.25
N LEU A 285 -12.21 -10.30 -12.30
CA LEU A 285 -12.33 -9.40 -13.46
C LEU A 285 -12.48 -10.13 -14.80
N PRO A 286 -13.51 -10.99 -14.96
CA PRO A 286 -13.68 -11.80 -16.16
C PRO A 286 -13.92 -10.98 -17.44
N GLU A 287 -14.34 -9.72 -17.30
CA GLU A 287 -14.62 -8.82 -18.42
C GLU A 287 -13.37 -8.10 -18.99
N LEU A 288 -12.24 -8.13 -18.28
CA LEU A 288 -10.97 -7.61 -18.79
C LEU A 288 -10.46 -8.50 -19.92
N ARG A 289 -10.67 -8.06 -21.16
CA ARG A 289 -10.32 -8.81 -22.39
C ARG A 289 -8.83 -8.82 -22.69
N GLU A 290 -8.11 -7.77 -22.31
CA GLU A 290 -6.66 -7.68 -22.52
C GLU A 290 -5.95 -8.65 -21.58
N LYS A 291 -5.44 -9.74 -22.15
CA LYS A 291 -4.90 -10.88 -21.41
C LYS A 291 -3.69 -10.49 -20.56
N GLU A 292 -2.81 -9.68 -21.12
CA GLU A 292 -1.60 -9.18 -20.49
C GLU A 292 -1.92 -8.26 -19.31
N GLU A 293 -2.90 -7.37 -19.47
CA GLU A 293 -3.33 -6.48 -18.41
C GLU A 293 -4.03 -7.26 -17.31
N ARG A 294 -4.99 -8.13 -17.65
CA ARG A 294 -5.64 -9.01 -16.69
C ARG A 294 -4.62 -9.81 -15.87
N LYS A 295 -3.61 -10.41 -16.52
CA LYS A 295 -2.53 -11.14 -15.85
C LYS A 295 -1.74 -10.25 -14.88
N ALA A 296 -1.50 -8.98 -15.22
CA ALA A 296 -0.79 -8.06 -14.35
C ALA A 296 -1.54 -7.76 -13.04
N TYR A 297 -2.88 -7.72 -13.08
CA TYR A 297 -3.75 -7.44 -11.92
C TYR A 297 -4.11 -8.69 -11.11
N VAL A 298 -4.52 -9.78 -11.78
CA VAL A 298 -5.10 -10.96 -11.11
C VAL A 298 -4.28 -12.24 -11.24
N GLY A 299 -3.09 -12.13 -11.83
CA GLY A 299 -2.21 -13.26 -12.10
C GLY A 299 -2.67 -14.15 -13.26
N ALA A 300 -1.90 -15.20 -13.53
CA ALA A 300 -2.09 -16.09 -14.66
C ALA A 300 -3.38 -16.94 -14.54
N THR A 301 -3.68 -17.41 -13.33
CA THR A 301 -4.93 -18.13 -13.01
C THR A 301 -6.12 -17.17 -13.01
N GLY A 302 -5.85 -15.91 -12.68
CA GLY A 302 -6.84 -14.86 -12.58
C GLY A 302 -7.74 -14.97 -11.36
N SER A 303 -7.37 -15.77 -10.36
CA SER A 303 -8.09 -15.96 -9.10
C SER A 303 -7.34 -15.38 -7.89
N LYS A 304 -6.37 -14.48 -8.14
CA LYS A 304 -5.54 -13.86 -7.10
C LYS A 304 -5.78 -12.36 -7.06
N ARG A 305 -5.84 -11.79 -5.86
CA ARG A 305 -5.66 -10.34 -5.65
C ARG A 305 -4.20 -10.10 -5.37
N ARG A 306 -3.54 -9.38 -6.27
CA ARG A 306 -2.12 -9.09 -6.17
C ARG A 306 -1.89 -7.79 -5.40
N LEU A 307 -0.83 -7.76 -4.61
CA LEU A 307 -0.55 -6.65 -3.70
C LEU A 307 -0.31 -5.33 -4.45
N GLY A 308 -0.91 -4.25 -3.96
CA GLY A 308 -0.85 -2.90 -4.50
C GLY A 308 -1.44 -2.75 -5.91
N ARG A 309 -2.30 -3.68 -6.35
CA ARG A 309 -2.94 -3.58 -7.68
C ARG A 309 -4.23 -2.80 -7.69
N ALA A 310 -4.77 -2.45 -6.51
CA ALA A 310 -5.97 -1.62 -6.42
C ALA A 310 -7.13 -2.26 -7.22
N LEU A 311 -7.26 -3.59 -7.11
CA LEU A 311 -8.17 -4.39 -7.93
C LEU A 311 -9.64 -3.89 -7.91
N PRO A 312 -10.20 -3.44 -6.76
CA PRO A 312 -11.57 -2.90 -6.70
C PRO A 312 -11.81 -1.71 -7.63
N LEU A 313 -10.74 -1.06 -8.12
CA LEU A 313 -10.79 0.16 -8.93
C LEU A 313 -10.71 -0.08 -10.42
N ARG A 314 -10.52 -1.34 -10.83
CA ARG A 314 -10.60 -1.73 -12.23
C ARG A 314 -12.05 -2.09 -12.51
N PRO A 315 -12.87 -1.17 -13.04
CA PRO A 315 -14.16 -1.58 -13.56
C PRO A 315 -13.92 -2.55 -14.70
N GLU A 316 -14.95 -3.35 -14.96
CA GLU A 316 -15.00 -4.42 -15.95
C GLU A 316 -14.45 -4.05 -17.35
N ASN A 317 -14.40 -2.76 -17.70
CA ASN A 317 -13.99 -2.26 -19.01
C ASN A 317 -13.34 -0.86 -18.96
N ASP A 318 -12.17 -0.69 -19.58
CA ASP A 318 -11.45 0.59 -19.68
C ASP A 318 -12.29 1.72 -20.31
N ARG A 319 -13.16 1.42 -21.27
CA ARG A 319 -14.05 2.44 -21.85
C ARG A 319 -15.04 2.99 -20.83
N LYS A 320 -15.55 2.12 -19.95
CA LYS A 320 -16.45 2.50 -18.85
C LYS A 320 -15.68 3.33 -17.83
N TYR A 321 -14.48 2.86 -17.43
CA TYR A 321 -13.56 3.59 -16.58
C TYR A 321 -13.29 5.02 -17.07
N ASP A 322 -12.83 5.17 -18.32
CA ASP A 322 -12.46 6.46 -18.89
C ASP A 322 -13.66 7.39 -19.04
N ARG A 323 -14.84 6.84 -19.37
CA ARG A 323 -16.09 7.60 -19.46
C ARG A 323 -16.50 8.13 -18.09
N GLU A 324 -16.59 7.26 -17.08
CA GLU A 324 -16.97 7.63 -15.72
C GLU A 324 -15.98 8.61 -15.10
N ARG A 325 -14.66 8.41 -15.32
CA ARG A 325 -13.62 9.39 -14.95
C ARG A 325 -13.93 10.78 -15.49
N LYS A 326 -14.25 10.83 -16.78
CA LYS A 326 -14.47 12.07 -17.53
C LYS A 326 -15.76 12.75 -17.11
N GLU A 327 -16.83 11.98 -16.92
CA GLU A 327 -18.13 12.46 -16.45
C GLU A 327 -18.04 13.03 -15.02
N ALA A 328 -17.36 12.32 -14.13
CA ALA A 328 -17.20 12.73 -12.74
C ALA A 328 -16.13 13.81 -12.53
N GLY A 329 -15.37 14.16 -13.57
CA GLY A 329 -14.42 15.28 -13.57
C GLY A 329 -13.29 15.17 -12.53
N HIS A 330 -12.99 13.96 -12.05
CA HIS A 330 -11.93 13.69 -11.09
C HIS A 330 -10.99 12.61 -11.63
N LEU A 331 -9.81 12.51 -11.02
CA LEU A 331 -8.91 11.40 -11.26
C LEU A 331 -9.38 10.26 -10.34
N TRP A 332 -9.64 9.09 -10.91
CA TRP A 332 -9.87 7.83 -10.20
C TRP A 332 -8.73 7.48 -9.27
N PRO A 333 -8.95 6.71 -8.19
CA PRO A 333 -8.12 6.65 -6.99
C PRO A 333 -6.63 6.44 -7.26
N TYR A 334 -5.82 6.99 -6.37
CA TYR A 334 -4.38 7.07 -6.57
C TYR A 334 -3.76 5.66 -6.70
N LEU A 335 -2.88 5.49 -7.69
CA LEU A 335 -2.13 4.25 -7.91
C LEU A 335 -0.63 4.53 -7.72
N PRO A 336 0.04 3.87 -6.76
CA PRO A 336 1.47 4.03 -6.57
C PRO A 336 2.27 3.40 -7.69
N LEU A 337 3.57 3.74 -7.73
CA LEU A 337 4.53 3.02 -8.54
C LEU A 337 5.07 1.83 -7.72
N LEU A 338 4.83 0.61 -8.17
CA LEU A 338 5.27 -0.62 -7.52
C LEU A 338 6.44 -1.25 -8.26
N LEU A 339 7.52 -1.51 -7.54
CA LEU A 339 8.67 -2.27 -7.99
C LEU A 339 8.71 -3.59 -7.20
N GLU A 340 8.64 -4.72 -7.89
CA GLU A 340 8.64 -6.05 -7.27
C GLU A 340 9.89 -6.82 -7.68
N ALA A 341 10.43 -7.63 -6.77
CA ALA A 341 11.66 -8.38 -7.00
C ALA A 341 11.57 -9.47 -8.07
N CYS A 342 10.38 -10.03 -8.30
CA CYS A 342 10.16 -11.11 -9.25
C CYS A 342 8.73 -11.10 -9.82
N GLN A 343 8.50 -11.85 -10.90
CA GLN A 343 7.16 -12.11 -11.43
C GLN A 343 6.41 -13.15 -10.58
N GLU A 344 5.10 -13.28 -10.81
CA GLU A 344 4.18 -14.14 -10.05
C GLU A 344 4.69 -15.59 -9.88
N ASN A 345 5.27 -16.20 -10.92
CA ASN A 345 5.72 -17.61 -10.86
C ASN A 345 7.24 -17.75 -10.68
N GLN A 346 7.89 -16.72 -10.14
CA GLN A 346 9.31 -16.70 -9.83
C GLN A 346 9.52 -16.49 -8.33
N PHE A 347 10.73 -16.74 -7.87
CA PHE A 347 11.12 -16.54 -6.48
C PHE A 347 12.07 -15.35 -6.36
N ALA A 348 11.91 -14.59 -5.29
CA ALA A 348 12.90 -13.60 -4.88
C ALA A 348 13.92 -14.30 -3.98
N HIS A 349 15.21 -14.14 -4.27
CA HIS A 349 16.28 -14.87 -3.62
C HIS A 349 17.18 -14.00 -2.74
N GLU A 350 17.80 -14.63 -1.75
CA GLU A 350 18.96 -14.06 -1.06
C GLU A 350 20.24 -14.17 -1.91
N TYR A 351 21.06 -13.14 -1.82
CA TYR A 351 22.38 -13.00 -2.42
C TYR A 351 23.44 -12.84 -1.33
N ARG A 352 24.56 -13.54 -1.47
CA ARG A 352 25.70 -13.44 -0.57
C ARG A 352 26.86 -12.73 -1.25
N ASP A 353 27.28 -11.63 -0.65
CA ASP A 353 28.49 -10.89 -0.99
C ASP A 353 29.53 -11.11 0.10
N GLY A 354 30.44 -12.06 -0.15
CA GLY A 354 31.35 -12.58 0.87
C GLY A 354 30.58 -13.20 2.05
N VAL A 355 30.70 -12.61 3.24
CA VAL A 355 30.01 -13.06 4.46
C VAL A 355 28.68 -12.34 4.72
N THR A 356 28.32 -11.36 3.89
CA THR A 356 27.11 -10.55 4.10
C THR A 356 26.01 -11.01 3.17
N SER A 357 24.83 -11.28 3.72
CA SER A 357 23.64 -11.62 2.95
C SER A 357 22.83 -10.36 2.61
N TYR A 358 22.19 -10.33 1.44
CA TYR A 358 21.31 -9.29 0.89
C TYR A 358 20.17 -9.94 0.12
N GLY A 359 19.17 -9.17 -0.30
CA GLY A 359 18.25 -9.55 -1.36
C GLY A 359 18.92 -9.37 -2.71
N ALA A 360 18.84 -10.36 -3.61
CA ALA A 360 19.44 -10.25 -4.93
C ALA A 360 18.91 -9.03 -5.69
N PHE A 361 17.59 -8.80 -5.61
CA PHE A 361 16.94 -7.65 -6.21
C PHE A 361 17.40 -6.34 -5.59
N THR A 362 17.34 -6.21 -4.26
CA THR A 362 17.76 -4.98 -3.58
C THR A 362 19.24 -4.64 -3.79
N PHE A 363 20.11 -5.65 -3.76
CA PHE A 363 21.52 -5.49 -4.08
C PHE A 363 21.70 -4.90 -5.48
N ALA A 364 21.08 -5.52 -6.48
CA ALA A 364 21.16 -5.06 -7.87
C ALA A 364 20.52 -3.67 -8.06
N LEU A 365 19.37 -3.40 -7.44
CA LEU A 365 18.65 -2.13 -7.51
C LEU A 365 19.51 -0.96 -6.99
N THR A 366 20.05 -1.10 -5.79
CA THR A 366 20.86 -0.04 -5.15
C THR A 366 22.20 0.15 -5.88
N GLU A 367 22.82 -0.92 -6.37
CA GLU A 367 24.00 -0.86 -7.26
C GLU A 367 23.72 -0.04 -8.53
N ARG A 368 22.64 -0.35 -9.25
CA ARG A 368 22.29 0.35 -10.50
C ARG A 368 21.93 1.81 -10.24
N LEU A 369 21.19 2.11 -9.16
CA LEU A 369 20.88 3.48 -8.75
C LEU A 369 22.15 4.30 -8.50
N ARG A 370 23.09 3.76 -7.72
CA ARG A 370 24.38 4.43 -7.43
C ARG A 370 25.21 4.62 -8.69
N GLN A 371 25.26 3.61 -9.57
CA GLN A 371 25.96 3.71 -10.84
C GLN A 371 25.37 4.82 -11.74
N SER A 372 24.04 4.88 -11.87
CA SER A 372 23.37 5.94 -12.65
C SER A 372 23.66 7.33 -12.11
N ARG A 373 23.72 7.48 -10.77
CA ARG A 373 24.10 8.74 -10.13
C ARG A 373 25.56 9.12 -10.43
N LEU A 374 26.50 8.17 -10.31
CA LEU A 374 27.92 8.40 -10.61
C LEU A 374 28.12 8.86 -12.06
N LEU A 375 27.36 8.26 -12.99
CA LEU A 375 27.40 8.61 -14.41
C LEU A 375 26.62 9.90 -14.74
N LYS A 376 25.91 10.50 -13.77
CA LYS A 376 25.01 11.66 -13.94
C LYS A 376 24.03 11.48 -15.12
N LYS A 377 23.59 10.24 -15.35
CA LYS A 377 22.70 9.90 -16.47
C LYS A 377 21.27 9.80 -15.95
N PRO A 378 20.36 10.71 -16.34
CA PRO A 378 18.95 10.58 -16.01
C PRO A 378 18.44 9.23 -16.52
N THR A 379 17.90 8.42 -15.62
CA THR A 379 17.35 7.09 -15.92
C THR A 379 15.87 7.10 -15.53
N THR A 380 15.04 6.42 -16.31
CA THR A 380 13.61 6.22 -16.01
C THR A 380 13.43 4.99 -15.13
N PHE A 381 12.26 4.80 -14.52
CA PHE A 381 12.00 3.57 -13.75
C PHE A 381 12.04 2.33 -14.63
N GLU A 382 11.49 2.40 -15.86
CA GLU A 382 11.56 1.29 -16.83
C GLU A 382 13.00 0.91 -17.16
N ALA A 383 13.85 1.89 -17.46
CA ALA A 383 15.26 1.64 -17.77
C ALA A 383 16.04 1.11 -16.56
N LEU A 384 15.70 1.58 -15.35
CA LEU A 384 16.30 1.06 -14.12
C LEU A 384 15.93 -0.41 -13.91
N VAL A 385 14.64 -0.75 -13.99
CA VAL A 385 14.15 -2.12 -13.77
C VAL A 385 14.75 -3.08 -14.80
N GLN A 386 14.86 -2.67 -16.07
CA GLN A 386 15.55 -3.46 -17.09
C GLN A 386 17.02 -3.69 -16.73
N SER A 387 17.74 -2.64 -16.30
CA SER A 387 19.14 -2.75 -15.90
C SER A 387 19.35 -3.63 -14.65
N VAL A 388 18.37 -3.64 -13.74
CA VAL A 388 18.33 -4.55 -12.59
C VAL A 388 18.14 -6.00 -13.05
N ALA A 389 17.21 -6.26 -13.97
CA ALA A 389 17.00 -7.59 -14.56
C ALA A 389 18.29 -8.13 -15.22
N ASP A 390 18.98 -7.29 -16.00
CA ASP A 390 20.26 -7.66 -16.63
C ASP A 390 21.35 -7.95 -15.60
N SER A 391 21.32 -7.28 -14.44
CA SER A 391 22.27 -7.49 -13.35
C SER A 391 21.97 -8.79 -12.60
N LEU A 392 20.71 -9.10 -12.34
CA LEU A 392 20.27 -10.36 -11.74
C LEU A 392 20.68 -11.56 -12.59
N LYS A 393 20.49 -11.48 -13.92
CA LYS A 393 20.93 -12.53 -14.86
C LYS A 393 22.44 -12.75 -14.82
N ARG A 394 23.23 -11.68 -14.73
CA ARG A 394 24.70 -11.78 -14.58
C ARG A 394 25.13 -12.38 -13.25
N LEU A 395 24.35 -12.17 -12.19
CA LEU A 395 24.56 -12.77 -10.88
C LEU A 395 24.05 -14.23 -10.81
N GLY A 396 23.45 -14.76 -11.88
CA GLY A 396 22.97 -16.14 -11.96
C GLY A 396 21.57 -16.37 -11.37
N TYR A 397 20.77 -15.31 -11.20
CA TYR A 397 19.40 -15.42 -10.71
C TYR A 397 18.38 -15.38 -11.87
N ASP A 398 17.38 -16.25 -11.79
CA ASP A 398 16.28 -16.38 -12.76
C ASP A 398 15.03 -15.56 -12.37
N GLN A 399 15.21 -14.54 -11.54
CA GLN A 399 14.14 -13.64 -11.12
C GLN A 399 14.11 -12.40 -12.03
N ASP A 400 12.95 -12.09 -12.60
CA ASP A 400 12.72 -10.90 -13.41
C ASP A 400 11.88 -9.88 -12.61
N PRO A 401 12.43 -8.70 -12.28
CA PRO A 401 11.69 -7.71 -11.52
C PRO A 401 10.50 -7.15 -12.31
N SER A 402 9.47 -6.69 -11.59
CA SER A 402 8.26 -6.11 -12.17
C SER A 402 8.12 -4.62 -11.87
N LEU A 403 7.50 -3.89 -12.78
CA LEU A 403 7.16 -2.47 -12.63
C LEU A 403 5.69 -2.23 -12.96
N VAL A 404 4.92 -1.85 -11.95
CA VAL A 404 3.48 -1.57 -12.08
C VAL A 404 3.18 -0.14 -11.65
N GLY A 405 2.24 0.50 -12.34
CA GLY A 405 1.81 1.86 -12.04
C GLY A 405 1.52 2.67 -13.30
N PRO A 406 1.16 3.96 -13.15
CA PRO A 406 0.80 4.83 -14.26
C PRO A 406 1.94 4.97 -15.28
N GLY A 407 1.64 4.79 -16.58
CA GLY A 407 2.66 4.84 -17.65
C GLY A 407 3.49 6.13 -17.68
N LYS A 408 2.88 7.27 -17.33
CA LYS A 408 3.60 8.55 -17.20
C LYS A 408 4.64 8.54 -16.08
N LEU A 409 4.41 7.81 -14.99
CA LEU A 409 5.38 7.69 -13.90
C LEU A 409 6.47 6.66 -14.22
N LYS A 410 6.12 5.53 -14.85
CA LYS A 410 7.09 4.52 -15.28
C LYS A 410 8.17 5.07 -16.22
N SER A 411 7.75 5.92 -17.16
CA SER A 411 8.62 6.60 -18.14
C SER A 411 9.24 7.90 -17.64
N ALA A 412 8.88 8.37 -16.43
CA ALA A 412 9.46 9.58 -15.86
C ALA A 412 10.90 9.33 -15.35
N PRO A 413 11.78 10.36 -15.38
CA PRO A 413 13.05 10.30 -14.69
C PRO A 413 12.86 10.10 -13.18
N ILE A 414 13.73 9.30 -12.57
CA ILE A 414 13.66 9.06 -11.12
C ILE A 414 14.00 10.37 -10.38
N PRO A 415 13.11 10.88 -9.50
CA PRO A 415 13.19 12.25 -8.99
C PRO A 415 14.45 12.55 -8.17
N TRP A 416 14.97 11.54 -7.48
CA TRP A 416 16.06 11.65 -6.51
C TRP A 416 17.43 11.22 -7.04
N MET A 417 17.57 11.14 -8.37
CA MET A 417 18.86 10.88 -9.04
C MET A 417 19.51 12.15 -9.59
N ARG A 418 19.14 13.33 -9.09
CA ARG A 418 19.68 14.62 -9.54
C ARG A 418 20.91 15.04 -8.77
#